data_AF-A0A944BNX9-F1
#
_entry.id   AF-A0A944BNX9-F1
#
_cell.length_a   1.000
_cell.length_b   1.000
_cell.length_c   1.000
_cell.angle_alpha   90.00
_cell.angle_beta   90.00
_cell.angle_gamma   90.00
#
_symmetry.space_group_name_H-M   'P 1'
#
loop_
_entity.id
_entity.type
_entity.pdbx_description
1 polymer ?
#
loop_
_entity_poly.entity_id
_entity_poly.type
_entity_poly.pdbx_seq_one_letter_code
_entity_poly.pdbx_strand_id
1 'polypeptide(L)' 'MRLLLKLSGEVLGGRAGLGLDPEALSHFADTIAALAQKHEVAIVTGGGNIMRGKTAPGLDRAKADQIGMMATVVNCM' A
#
# COMPACT_ATOMS: atom_id res chain seq x y z
N MET A 1 -20.50 -12.23 0.00
CA MET A 1 -19.93 -11.57 -1.20
C MET A 1 -18.43 -11.43 -0.97
N ARG A 2 -17.62 -11.64 -2.02
CA ARG A 2 -16.16 -11.48 -1.99
C ARG A 2 -15.77 -10.15 -2.61
N LEU A 3 -14.96 -9.37 -1.90
CA LEU A 3 -14.48 -8.06 -2.30
C LEU A 3 -12.95 -8.08 -2.43
N LEU A 4 -12.45 -7.53 -3.53
CA LEU A 4 -11.02 -7.26 -3.72
C LEU A 4 -10.81 -5.75 -3.70
N LEU A 5 -10.20 -5.24 -2.63
CA LEU A 5 -9.91 -3.82 -2.47
C LEU A 5 -8.49 -3.52 -2.93
N LYS A 6 -8.36 -2.70 -3.98
CA LYS A 6 -7.05 -2.17 -4.41
C LYS A 6 -6.80 -0.82 -3.75
N LEU A 7 -5.71 -0.74 -2.99
CA LEU A 7 -5.22 0.50 -2.39
C LEU A 7 -3.94 0.96 -3.10
N SER A 8 -3.80 2.27 -3.35
CA SER A 8 -2.48 2.82 -3.70
C SER A 8 -1.63 2.88 -2.43
N GLY A 9 -0.37 2.49 -2.46
CA GLY A 9 0.50 2.61 -1.26
C GLY A 9 0.57 4.04 -0.73
N GLU A 10 0.45 5.03 -1.62
CA GLU A 10 0.49 6.46 -1.27
C GLU A 10 -0.57 6.88 -0.25
N VAL A 11 -1.74 6.22 -0.25
CA VAL A 11 -2.81 6.54 0.71
C VAL A 11 -2.42 6.18 2.14
N LEU A 12 -1.49 5.22 2.30
CA LEU A 12 -0.94 4.82 3.60
C LEU A 12 0.09 5.83 4.11
N GLY A 13 0.62 6.70 3.25
CA GLY A 13 1.54 7.79 3.63
C GLY A 13 0.82 9.10 4.00
N GLY A 14 -0.51 9.08 4.14
CA GLY A 14 -1.31 10.24 4.52
C GLY A 14 -1.10 11.43 3.58
N ARG A 15 -1.06 12.64 4.15
CA ARG A 15 -0.88 13.89 3.36
C ARG A 15 0.50 13.99 2.69
N ALA A 16 1.52 13.38 3.27
CA ALA A 16 2.87 13.40 2.72
C ALA A 16 3.01 12.44 1.53
N GLY A 17 2.16 11.41 1.44
CA GLY A 17 2.21 10.39 0.40
C GLY A 17 3.52 9.56 0.41
N LEU A 18 4.23 9.56 1.54
CA LEU A 18 5.51 8.90 1.78
C LEU A 18 5.48 8.28 3.19
N GLY A 19 6.13 7.12 3.34
CA GLY A 19 6.20 6.39 4.61
C GLY A 19 4.87 5.77 5.03
N LEU A 20 4.72 5.57 6.33
CA LEU A 20 3.50 5.06 6.95
C LEU A 20 2.97 6.11 7.92
N ASP A 21 1.77 6.60 7.65
CA ASP A 21 1.07 7.57 8.47
C ASP A 21 0.08 6.83 9.39
N PRO A 22 0.24 6.92 10.72
CA PRO A 22 -0.62 6.18 11.66
C PRO A 22 -2.10 6.54 11.57
N GLU A 23 -2.42 7.81 11.28
CA GLU A 23 -3.81 8.27 11.18
C GLU A 23 -4.48 7.69 9.92
N ALA A 24 -3.81 7.76 8.77
CA ALA A 24 -4.27 7.14 7.54
C ALA A 24 -4.44 5.62 7.71
N LEU A 25 -3.46 4.94 8.31
CA LEU A 25 -3.54 3.51 8.59
C LEU A 25 -4.76 3.16 9.45
N SER A 26 -4.99 3.88 10.56
CA SER A 26 -6.16 3.66 11.42
C SER A 26 -7.46 3.87 10.65
N HIS A 27 -7.55 4.94 9.88
CA HIS A 27 -8.74 5.25 9.09
C HIS A 27 -9.11 4.13 8.10
N PHE A 28 -8.12 3.62 7.35
CA PHE A 28 -8.35 2.52 6.42
C PHE A 28 -8.64 1.20 7.14
N ALA A 29 -7.94 0.91 8.24
CA ALA A 29 -8.17 -0.29 9.04
C ALA A 29 -9.60 -0.34 9.59
N ASP A 30 -10.10 0.75 10.17
CA ASP A 30 -11.47 0.83 10.70
C ASP A 30 -12.52 0.65 9.59
N THR A 31 -12.29 1.28 8.44
CA THR A 31 -13.18 1.16 7.27
C THR A 31 -13.23 -0.28 6.74
N ILE A 32 -12.07 -0.92 6.61
CA ILE A 32 -11.95 -2.31 6.14
C ILE A 32 -12.56 -3.27 7.16
N ALA A 33 -12.33 -3.06 8.46
CA ALA A 33 -12.89 -3.87 9.52
C ALA A 33 -14.42 -3.85 9.50
N ALA A 34 -15.03 -2.68 9.28
CA ALA A 34 -16.48 -2.54 9.13
C ALA A 34 -17.02 -3.32 7.91
N LEU A 35 -16.30 -3.34 6.79
CA LEU A 35 -16.66 -4.13 5.60
C LEU A 35 -16.51 -5.64 5.85
N ALA A 36 -15.45 -6.04 6.55
CA ALA A 36 -15.15 -7.44 6.86
C ALA A 36 -16.20 -8.09 7.77
N GLN A 37 -16.97 -7.30 8.53
CA GLN A 37 -18.12 -7.82 9.30
C GLN A 37 -19.23 -8.41 8.40
N LYS A 38 -19.30 -8.03 7.13
CA LYS A 38 -20.40 -8.42 6.21
C LYS A 38 -19.91 -9.15 4.95
N HIS A 39 -18.62 -9.05 4.63
CA HIS A 39 -18.05 -9.51 3.37
C HIS A 39 -16.70 -10.20 3.60
N GLU A 40 -16.33 -11.12 2.71
CA GLU A 40 -14.96 -11.62 2.63
C GLU A 40 -14.12 -10.59 1.88
N VAL A 41 -13.12 -10.03 2.54
CA VAL A 41 -12.32 -8.92 2.01
C VAL A 41 -10.89 -9.38 1.76
N ALA A 42 -10.44 -9.24 0.52
CA ALA A 42 -9.05 -9.34 0.12
C ALA A 42 -8.51 -7.94 -0.21
N ILE A 43 -7.24 -7.69 0.09
CA ILE A 43 -6.60 -6.39 -0.11
C ILE A 43 -5.38 -6.56 -1.01
N VAL A 44 -5.22 -5.66 -1.98
CA VAL A 44 -4.01 -5.50 -2.78
C VAL A 44 -3.52 -4.08 -2.60
N THR A 45 -2.28 -3.93 -2.15
CA THR A 45 -1.65 -2.61 -1.96
C THR A 45 -0.45 -2.42 -2.88
N GLY A 46 -0.22 -1.17 -3.29
CA GLY A 46 1.02 -0.77 -3.95
C GLY A 46 2.10 -0.37 -2.93
N GLY A 47 3.35 -0.20 -3.38
CA GLY A 47 4.49 0.20 -2.54
C GLY A 47 4.94 1.66 -2.70
N GLY A 48 4.11 2.49 -3.36
CA GLY A 48 4.48 3.84 -3.82
C GLY A 48 4.79 4.87 -2.72
N ASN A 49 4.36 4.60 -1.49
CA ASN A 49 4.72 5.35 -0.29
C ASN A 49 6.16 5.07 0.18
N ILE A 50 6.76 3.94 -0.20
CA ILE A 50 8.12 3.55 0.21
C ILE A 50 9.08 3.69 -0.97
N MET A 51 8.71 3.17 -2.15
CA MET A 51 9.53 3.22 -3.35
C MET A 51 8.72 3.73 -4.55
N ARG A 52 9.21 4.76 -5.23
CA ARG A 52 8.68 5.22 -6.52
C ARG A 52 9.71 5.02 -7.62
N GLY A 53 9.32 4.47 -8.77
CA GLY A 53 10.23 4.27 -9.91
C GLY A 53 11.09 5.50 -10.26
N LYS A 54 10.52 6.70 -10.10
CA LYS A 54 11.21 7.98 -10.35
C LYS A 54 12.36 8.32 -9.37
N THR A 55 12.42 7.68 -8.20
CA THR A 55 13.45 7.95 -7.17
C THR A 55 14.66 7.01 -7.26
N ALA A 56 14.71 6.13 -8.27
CA ALA A 56 15.82 5.20 -8.49
C ALA A 56 16.57 5.46 -9.82
N PRO A 57 17.09 6.68 -10.07
CA PRO A 57 17.87 6.96 -11.27
C PRO A 57 19.16 6.10 -11.28
N GLY A 58 19.46 5.49 -12.43
CA GLY A 58 20.62 4.61 -12.59
C GLY A 58 20.41 3.17 -12.11
N LEU A 59 19.26 2.84 -11.53
CA LEU A 59 18.90 1.45 -11.23
C LEU A 59 18.25 0.80 -12.46
N ASP A 60 18.65 -0.44 -12.75
CA ASP A 60 17.98 -1.25 -13.75
C ASP A 60 16.49 -1.43 -13.41
N ARG A 61 15.63 -1.40 -14.43
CA ARG A 61 14.18 -1.43 -14.25
C ARG A 61 13.70 -2.67 -13.50
N ALA A 62 14.26 -3.84 -13.78
CA ALA A 62 13.85 -5.08 -13.11
C ALA A 62 14.18 -5.04 -11.61
N LYS A 63 15.34 -4.48 -11.25
CA LYS A 63 15.70 -4.26 -9.84
C LYS A 63 14.78 -3.24 -9.17
N ALA A 64 14.43 -2.16 -9.85
CA ALA A 64 13.49 -1.16 -9.34
C ALA A 64 12.10 -1.77 -9.06
N ASP A 65 11.62 -2.63 -9.97
CA ASP A 65 10.35 -3.35 -9.82
C ASP A 65 10.40 -4.34 -8.64
N GLN A 66 11.51 -5.06 -8.46
CA GLN A 66 11.70 -5.95 -7.30
C GLN A 66 11.66 -5.20 -5.97
N ILE A 67 12.33 -4.04 -5.86
CA ILE A 67 12.28 -3.20 -4.66
C ILE A 67 10.84 -2.68 -4.45
N GLY A 68 10.15 -2.31 -5.53
CA GLY A 68 8.75 -1.92 -5.50
C GLY A 68 7.82 -3.02 -4.97
N MET A 69 8.05 -4.28 -5.36
CA MET A 69 7.32 -5.43 -4.82
C MET A 69 7.68 -5.70 -3.35
N MET A 70 8.92 -5.51 -2.93
CA MET A 70 9.27 -5.62 -1.50
C MET A 70 8.56 -4.55 -0.67
N ALA A 71 8.41 -3.34 -1.21
CA ALA A 71 7.62 -2.29 -0.56
C ALA A 71 6.14 -2.66 -0.37
N THR A 72 5.54 -3.46 -1.26
CA THR A 72 4.16 -3.95 -1.04
C THR A 72 4.10 -4.92 0.15
N VAL A 73 5.13 -5.76 0.32
CA VAL A 73 5.22 -6.68 1.47
C VAL A 73 5.35 -5.90 2.77
N VAL A 74 6.18 -4.85 2.80
CA VAL A 74 6.34 -4.00 3.99
C VAL A 74 5.02 -3.34 4.40
N ASN A 75 4.21 -2.90 3.44
CA ASN A 75 2.88 -2.33 3.73
C ASN A 75 1.87 -3.36 4.31
N CYS A 76 2.16 -4.66 4.19
CA CYS A 76 1.29 -5.73 4.68
C CYS A 76 1.77 -6.35 6.01
N MET A 77 2.87 -5.85 6.57
CA MET A 77 3.40 -6.23 7.89
C MET A 77 2.79 -5.37 8.99
#